data_AF-A0A4Q3KU33-F1
#
_entry.id   AF-A0A4Q3KU33-F1
#
_cell.length_a   1.000
_cell.length_b   1.000
_cell.length_c   1.000
_cell.angle_alpha   90.00
_cell.angle_beta   90.00
_cell.angle_gamma   90.00
#
_symmetry.space_group_name_H-M   'P 1'
#
loop_
_entity.id
_entity.type
_entity.pdbx_description
1 polymer ?
#
loop_
_entity_poly.entity_id
_entity_poly.type
_entity_poly.pdbx_seq_one_letter_code
_entity_poly.pdbx_strand_id
1 'polypeptide(L)'
;MKAPHLIAAACIAMSFAAHADVSKKDQTFVTKAAAGGMFEVEAGKLAQSKAASEELKAFGAMLVKDHSAANEELKTVATSKGAVVPTALPKDKQSKLDKMAKADAKDFDKKFIEEVGQDAHKTDISLFEKASRDADDPDLKAFAAKTLPTLQAHKDHADGLKKAMKR
;
A
#
# COMPACT_ATOMS: atom_id res chain seq x y z
N MET A 1 -18.08 12.78 71.22
CA MET A 1 -19.23 12.37 70.38
C MET A 1 -18.79 12.50 68.93
N LYS A 2 -18.95 11.43 68.14
CA LYS A 2 -18.47 11.28 66.76
C LYS A 2 -19.39 12.03 65.79
N ALA A 3 -18.84 12.80 64.86
CA ALA A 3 -19.54 13.26 63.66
C ALA A 3 -18.94 12.53 62.44
N PRO A 4 -19.76 11.95 61.53
CA PRO A 4 -19.30 11.07 60.48
C PRO A 4 -18.81 11.82 59.25
N HIS A 5 -17.81 11.23 58.59
CA HIS A 5 -17.29 11.63 57.30
C HIS A 5 -18.31 11.32 56.19
N LEU A 6 -18.72 12.34 55.43
CA LEU A 6 -19.38 12.17 54.14
C LEU A 6 -18.30 12.03 53.07
N ILE A 7 -18.01 10.79 52.66
CA ILE A 7 -17.22 10.52 51.46
C ILE A 7 -18.19 10.53 50.28
N ALA A 8 -18.13 11.59 49.48
CA ALA A 8 -18.78 11.62 48.17
C ALA A 8 -17.98 10.71 47.21
N ALA A 9 -18.55 9.56 46.86
CA ALA A 9 -18.00 8.69 45.82
C ALA A 9 -18.27 9.32 44.44
N ALA A 10 -17.24 9.90 43.84
CA ALA A 10 -17.27 10.30 42.44
C ALA A 10 -17.07 9.05 41.56
N CYS A 11 -18.16 8.57 40.95
CA CYS A 11 -18.08 7.55 39.91
C CYS A 11 -17.46 8.17 38.64
N ILE A 12 -16.16 7.96 38.44
CA ILE A 12 -15.51 8.20 37.16
C ILE A 12 -15.97 7.08 36.22
N ALA A 13 -16.96 7.37 35.38
CA ALA A 13 -17.28 6.51 34.26
C ALA A 13 -16.11 6.57 33.27
N MET A 14 -15.22 5.57 33.33
CA MET A 14 -14.29 5.31 32.25
C MET A 14 -15.10 4.86 31.04
N SER A 15 -15.45 5.78 30.15
CA SER A 15 -15.87 5.44 28.80
C SER A 15 -14.70 4.73 28.12
N PHE A 16 -14.71 3.40 28.14
CA PHE A 16 -14.01 2.64 27.12
C PHE A 16 -14.65 3.04 25.80
N ALA A 17 -13.98 3.91 25.04
CA ALA A 17 -14.23 3.98 23.62
C ALA A 17 -13.98 2.56 23.09
N ALA A 18 -15.05 1.81 22.87
CA ALA A 18 -14.99 0.61 22.07
C ALA A 18 -14.30 1.04 20.77
N HIS A 19 -13.10 0.52 20.53
CA HIS A 19 -12.53 0.62 19.19
C HIS A 19 -13.53 -0.12 18.31
N ALA A 20 -14.40 0.63 17.64
CA ALA A 20 -15.26 0.07 16.63
C ALA A 20 -14.30 -0.51 15.58
N ASP A 21 -14.35 -1.82 15.38
CA ASP A 21 -13.59 -2.48 14.33
C ASP A 21 -13.83 -1.71 13.02
N VAL A 22 -12.76 -1.46 12.26
CA VAL A 22 -12.88 -0.82 10.95
C VAL A 22 -13.93 -1.53 10.09
N SER A 23 -14.60 -0.79 9.23
CA SER A 23 -15.60 -1.39 8.35
C SER A 23 -14.96 -2.49 7.49
N LYS A 24 -15.74 -3.49 7.09
CA LYS A 24 -15.24 -4.58 6.22
C LYS A 24 -14.63 -4.05 4.91
N LYS A 25 -15.16 -2.94 4.40
CA LYS A 25 -14.68 -2.27 3.19
C LYS A 25 -13.32 -1.61 3.44
N ASP A 26 -13.17 -0.89 4.54
CA ASP A 26 -11.91 -0.25 4.91
C ASP A 26 -10.83 -1.29 5.23
N GLN A 27 -11.19 -2.35 5.94
CA GLN A 27 -10.30 -3.50 6.16
C GLN A 27 -9.86 -4.13 4.83
N THR A 28 -10.77 -4.27 3.87
CA THR A 28 -10.45 -4.79 2.52
C THR A 28 -9.50 -3.85 1.78
N PHE A 29 -9.69 -2.54 1.88
CA PHE A 29 -8.78 -1.55 1.30
C PHE A 29 -7.38 -1.67 1.91
N VAL A 30 -7.27 -1.65 3.24
CA VAL A 30 -5.99 -1.78 3.96
C VAL A 30 -5.25 -3.05 3.55
N THR A 31 -5.94 -4.20 3.57
CA THR A 31 -5.34 -5.49 3.21
C THR A 31 -4.82 -5.50 1.77
N LYS A 32 -5.60 -4.99 0.81
CA LYS A 32 -5.20 -4.97 -0.60
C LYS A 32 -4.09 -3.97 -0.88
N ALA A 33 -4.18 -2.75 -0.33
CA ALA A 33 -3.19 -1.71 -0.51
C ALA A 33 -1.82 -2.13 0.06
N ALA A 34 -1.79 -2.73 1.26
CA ALA A 34 -0.57 -3.26 1.86
C ALA A 34 0.05 -4.38 1.00
N ALA A 35 -0.79 -5.30 0.50
CA ALA A 35 -0.32 -6.37 -0.38
C ALA A 35 0.20 -5.85 -1.74
N GLY A 36 -0.46 -4.83 -2.32
CA GLY A 36 -0.02 -4.08 -3.49
C GLY A 36 1.36 -3.47 -3.27
N GLY A 37 1.48 -2.60 -2.28
CA GLY A 37 2.71 -1.90 -1.99
C GLY A 37 3.88 -2.82 -1.58
N MET A 38 3.65 -3.91 -0.84
CA MET A 38 4.70 -4.90 -0.57
C MET A 38 5.21 -5.56 -1.87
N PHE A 39 4.31 -5.91 -2.79
CA PHE A 39 4.67 -6.50 -4.07
C PHE A 39 5.54 -5.54 -4.90
N GLU A 40 5.14 -4.26 -4.97
CA GLU A 40 5.82 -3.27 -5.79
C GLU A 40 7.18 -2.84 -5.22
N VAL A 41 7.34 -2.86 -3.89
CA VAL A 41 8.66 -2.72 -3.24
C VAL A 41 9.58 -3.88 -3.63
N GLU A 42 9.14 -5.13 -3.48
CA GLU A 42 9.99 -6.28 -3.80
C GLU A 42 10.29 -6.38 -5.30
N ALA A 43 9.30 -6.07 -6.16
CA ALA A 43 9.51 -6.01 -7.59
C ALA A 43 10.49 -4.88 -7.97
N GLY A 44 10.40 -3.71 -7.33
CA GLY A 44 11.31 -2.59 -7.56
C GLY A 44 12.75 -2.90 -7.15
N LYS A 45 12.96 -3.67 -6.05
CA LYS A 45 14.29 -4.20 -5.68
C LYS A 45 14.81 -5.16 -6.75
N LEU A 46 13.95 -6.05 -7.26
CA LEU A 46 14.31 -6.97 -8.32
C LEU A 46 14.73 -6.21 -9.58
N ALA A 47 14.00 -5.17 -9.97
CA ALA A 47 14.33 -4.32 -11.11
C ALA A 47 15.68 -3.62 -10.98
N GLN A 48 16.02 -3.07 -9.82
CA GLN A 48 17.34 -2.47 -9.59
C GLN A 48 18.49 -3.46 -9.82
N SER A 49 18.27 -4.75 -9.56
CA SER A 49 19.29 -5.79 -9.72
C SER A 49 19.33 -6.44 -11.11
N LYS A 50 18.18 -6.56 -11.79
CA LYS A 50 18.04 -7.39 -13.01
C LYS A 50 17.76 -6.60 -14.28
N ALA A 51 17.26 -5.37 -14.17
CA ALA A 51 16.86 -4.63 -15.35
C ALA A 51 18.07 -4.34 -16.27
N ALA A 52 17.84 -4.41 -17.58
CA ALA A 52 18.91 -4.18 -18.55
C ALA A 52 19.24 -2.69 -18.71
N SER A 53 18.23 -1.82 -18.62
CA SER A 53 18.37 -0.37 -18.79
C SER A 53 18.47 0.37 -17.46
N GLU A 54 19.27 1.45 -17.43
CA GLU A 54 19.41 2.32 -16.26
C GLU A 54 18.10 3.04 -15.93
N GLU A 55 17.31 3.38 -16.94
CA GLU A 55 15.98 3.97 -16.78
C GLU A 55 15.03 3.04 -16.02
N LEU A 56 15.05 1.73 -16.32
CA LEU A 56 14.19 0.79 -15.63
C LEU A 56 14.70 0.44 -14.22
N LYS A 57 16.01 0.46 -13.99
CA LYS A 57 16.59 0.40 -12.62
C LYS A 57 16.17 1.62 -11.80
N ALA A 58 16.25 2.82 -12.38
CA ALA A 58 15.83 4.05 -11.73
C ALA A 58 14.33 4.05 -11.42
N PHE A 59 13.50 3.53 -12.34
CA PHE A 59 12.08 3.34 -12.08
C PHE A 59 11.85 2.33 -10.93
N GLY A 60 12.58 1.21 -10.89
CA GLY A 60 12.55 0.29 -9.76
C GLY A 60 12.93 0.94 -8.42
N ALA A 61 13.94 1.80 -8.40
CA ALA A 61 14.33 2.56 -7.21
C ALA A 61 13.25 3.57 -6.76
N MET A 62 12.59 4.24 -7.71
CA MET A 62 11.44 5.10 -7.44
C MET A 62 10.30 4.32 -6.79
N LEU A 63 9.95 3.14 -7.32
CA LEU A 63 8.90 2.30 -6.73
C LEU A 63 9.26 1.88 -5.30
N VAL A 64 10.50 1.45 -5.04
CA VAL A 64 10.93 1.10 -3.67
C VAL A 64 10.74 2.27 -2.72
N LYS A 65 11.23 3.46 -3.09
CA LYS A 65 11.14 4.65 -2.24
C LYS A 65 9.68 5.01 -1.92
N ASP A 66 8.87 5.15 -2.95
CA ASP A 66 7.53 5.74 -2.82
C ASP A 66 6.55 4.75 -2.19
N HIS A 67 6.58 3.47 -2.59
CA HIS A 67 5.72 2.45 -2.00
C HIS A 67 6.16 2.07 -0.58
N SER A 68 7.44 2.08 -0.24
CA SER A 68 7.87 1.89 1.17
C SER A 68 7.33 3.00 2.07
N ALA A 69 7.40 4.26 1.63
CA ALA A 69 6.83 5.39 2.38
C ALA A 69 5.31 5.25 2.54
N ALA A 70 4.59 4.91 1.47
CA ALA A 70 3.14 4.70 1.50
C ALA A 70 2.74 3.51 2.40
N ASN A 71 3.53 2.43 2.42
CA ASN A 71 3.26 1.27 3.28
C ASN A 71 3.39 1.61 4.77
N GLU A 72 4.41 2.39 5.15
CA GLU A 72 4.56 2.83 6.55
C GLU A 72 3.45 3.79 6.96
N GLU A 73 3.08 4.75 6.10
CA GLU A 73 1.95 5.64 6.35
C GLU A 73 0.63 4.87 6.49
N LEU A 74 0.34 3.94 5.57
CA LEU A 74 -0.83 3.07 5.65
C LEU A 74 -0.84 2.28 6.95
N LYS A 75 0.30 1.71 7.36
CA LYS A 75 0.42 0.94 8.60
C LYS A 75 0.11 1.81 9.81
N THR A 76 0.64 3.02 9.89
CA THR A 76 0.35 3.97 10.99
C THR A 76 -1.13 4.32 11.03
N VAL A 77 -1.72 4.72 9.89
CA VAL A 77 -3.14 5.09 9.83
C VAL A 77 -4.02 3.90 10.19
N ALA A 78 -3.85 2.77 9.51
CA ALA A 78 -4.67 1.57 9.69
C ALA A 78 -4.63 1.03 11.12
N THR A 79 -3.44 0.91 11.72
CA THR A 79 -3.32 0.39 13.10
C THR A 79 -3.93 1.33 14.12
N SER A 80 -3.86 2.65 13.92
CA SER A 80 -4.53 3.63 14.79
C SER A 80 -6.06 3.51 14.77
N LYS A 81 -6.63 2.89 13.73
CA LYS A 81 -8.07 2.61 13.59
C LYS A 81 -8.46 1.20 14.00
N GLY A 82 -7.52 0.38 14.45
CA GLY A 82 -7.77 -1.03 14.76
C GLY A 82 -7.86 -1.95 13.54
N ALA A 83 -7.46 -1.49 12.35
CA ALA A 83 -7.37 -2.36 11.17
C ALA A 83 -6.16 -3.28 11.26
N VAL A 84 -6.32 -4.49 10.73
CA VAL A 84 -5.24 -5.47 10.63
C VAL A 84 -4.48 -5.27 9.32
N VAL A 85 -3.17 -5.05 9.41
CA VAL A 85 -2.29 -4.88 8.25
C VAL A 85 -1.53 -6.19 8.00
N PRO A 86 -1.59 -6.77 6.79
CA PRO A 86 -0.76 -7.92 6.44
C PRO A 86 0.73 -7.62 6.60
N THR A 87 1.48 -8.55 7.19
CA THR A 87 2.92 -8.43 7.42
C THR A 87 3.78 -9.25 6.46
N ALA A 88 3.13 -9.98 5.55
CA ALA A 88 3.79 -10.86 4.60
C ALA A 88 3.12 -10.76 3.24
N LEU A 89 3.92 -10.96 2.20
CA LEU A 89 3.46 -10.96 0.82
C LEU A 89 2.52 -12.15 0.57
N PRO A 90 1.34 -11.95 -0.04
CA PRO A 90 0.48 -13.04 -0.45
C PRO A 90 1.17 -13.99 -1.45
N LYS A 91 0.83 -15.29 -1.39
CA LYS A 91 1.47 -16.35 -2.18
C LYS A 91 1.38 -16.12 -3.70
N ASP A 92 0.27 -15.57 -4.17
CA ASP A 92 0.06 -15.24 -5.58
C ASP A 92 1.03 -14.14 -6.06
N LYS A 93 1.25 -13.11 -5.24
CA LYS A 93 2.23 -12.05 -5.50
C LYS A 93 3.67 -12.57 -5.41
N GLN A 94 3.97 -13.42 -4.43
CA GLN A 94 5.28 -14.08 -4.36
C GLN A 94 5.55 -14.91 -5.62
N SER A 95 4.55 -15.67 -6.11
CA SER A 95 4.69 -16.46 -7.33
C SER A 95 4.98 -15.60 -8.57
N LYS A 96 4.40 -14.39 -8.65
CA LYS A 96 4.72 -13.44 -9.73
C LYS A 96 6.18 -12.96 -9.64
N LEU A 97 6.65 -12.60 -8.44
CA LEU A 97 8.06 -12.22 -8.22
C LEU A 97 9.01 -13.36 -8.62
N ASP A 98 8.74 -14.59 -8.18
CA ASP A 98 9.59 -15.75 -8.47
C ASP A 98 9.68 -16.03 -9.97
N LYS A 99 8.58 -15.83 -10.71
CA LYS A 99 8.55 -15.98 -12.17
C LYS A 99 9.36 -14.88 -12.86
N MET A 100 9.22 -13.62 -12.43
CA MET A 100 10.03 -12.52 -12.95
C MET A 100 11.52 -12.72 -12.65
N ALA A 101 11.87 -13.19 -11.44
CA ALA A 101 13.26 -13.39 -11.03
C ALA A 101 14.00 -14.43 -11.89
N LYS A 102 13.27 -15.40 -12.44
CA LYS A 102 13.81 -16.45 -13.32
C LYS A 102 13.96 -16.04 -14.78
N ALA A 103 13.39 -14.90 -15.19
CA ALA A 103 13.56 -14.40 -16.55
C ALA A 103 15.00 -13.91 -16.79
N ASP A 104 15.44 -13.99 -18.05
CA ASP A 104 16.61 -13.22 -18.49
C ASP A 104 16.32 -11.72 -18.46
N ALA A 105 17.34 -10.88 -18.63
CA ALA A 105 17.19 -9.44 -18.45
C ALA A 105 16.19 -8.80 -19.44
N LYS A 106 16.13 -9.25 -20.70
CA LYS A 106 15.24 -8.64 -21.71
C LYS A 106 13.78 -9.04 -21.46
N ASP A 107 13.56 -10.32 -21.17
CA ASP A 107 12.23 -10.81 -20.81
C ASP A 107 11.78 -10.25 -19.46
N PHE A 108 12.72 -10.02 -18.54
CA PHE A 108 12.48 -9.35 -17.26
C PHE A 108 11.97 -7.93 -17.47
N ASP A 109 12.66 -7.10 -18.27
CA ASP A 109 12.28 -5.70 -18.50
C ASP A 109 10.83 -5.60 -19.00
N LYS A 110 10.48 -6.45 -19.98
CA LYS A 110 9.13 -6.49 -20.53
C LYS A 110 8.10 -6.91 -19.48
N LYS A 111 8.37 -7.98 -18.73
CA LYS A 111 7.47 -8.49 -17.69
C LYS A 111 7.28 -7.50 -16.55
N PHE A 112 8.34 -6.83 -16.13
CA PHE A 112 8.29 -5.85 -15.06
C PHE A 112 7.41 -4.66 -15.44
N ILE A 113 7.57 -4.12 -16.64
CA ILE A 113 6.68 -3.04 -17.11
C ILE A 113 5.22 -3.51 -17.21
N GLU A 114 4.98 -4.69 -17.79
CA GLU A 114 3.61 -5.20 -17.98
C GLU A 114 2.92 -5.53 -16.66
N GLU A 115 3.55 -6.35 -15.83
CA GLU A 115 2.92 -6.88 -14.60
C GLU A 115 2.93 -5.87 -13.45
N VAL A 116 3.99 -5.05 -13.33
CA VAL A 116 4.17 -4.10 -12.22
C VAL A 116 3.73 -2.71 -12.67
N GLY A 117 4.42 -2.14 -13.65
CA GLY A 117 4.20 -0.76 -14.09
C GLY A 117 2.82 -0.49 -14.69
N GLN A 118 2.17 -1.50 -15.29
CA GLN A 118 0.86 -1.36 -15.92
C GLN A 118 -0.25 -2.07 -15.16
N ASP A 119 -0.20 -3.39 -15.01
CA ASP A 119 -1.32 -4.18 -14.48
C ASP A 119 -1.54 -3.97 -12.97
N ALA A 120 -0.47 -4.00 -12.17
CA ALA A 120 -0.55 -3.72 -10.73
C ALA A 120 -1.01 -2.28 -10.49
N HIS A 121 -0.36 -1.30 -11.11
CA HIS A 121 -0.73 0.11 -10.98
C HIS A 121 -2.16 0.40 -11.43
N LYS A 122 -2.66 -0.22 -12.52
CA LYS A 122 -4.08 -0.08 -12.91
C LYS A 122 -5.03 -0.60 -11.83
N THR A 123 -4.67 -1.72 -11.20
CA THR A 123 -5.44 -2.31 -10.09
C THR A 123 -5.41 -1.41 -8.87
N ASP A 124 -4.24 -0.88 -8.51
CA ASP A 124 -4.05 -0.05 -7.34
C ASP A 124 -4.68 1.34 -7.53
N ILE A 125 -4.58 1.96 -8.71
CA ILE A 125 -5.30 3.20 -9.06
C ILE A 125 -6.81 2.99 -8.86
N SER A 126 -7.38 1.91 -9.39
CA SER A 126 -8.81 1.61 -9.22
C SER A 126 -9.20 1.43 -7.75
N LEU A 127 -8.35 0.76 -6.96
CA LEU A 127 -8.55 0.55 -5.53
C LEU A 127 -8.51 1.88 -4.75
N PHE A 128 -7.50 2.72 -5.01
CA PHE A 128 -7.28 3.99 -4.33
C PHE A 128 -8.31 5.05 -4.73
N GLU A 129 -8.69 5.11 -6.02
CA GLU A 129 -9.81 5.91 -6.48
C GLU A 129 -11.09 5.57 -5.73
N LYS A 130 -11.41 4.27 -5.62
CA LYS A 130 -12.59 3.83 -4.89
C LYS A 130 -12.52 4.23 -3.42
N ALA A 131 -11.41 3.97 -2.75
CA ALA A 131 -11.25 4.30 -1.33
C ALA A 131 -11.29 5.82 -1.06
N SER A 132 -10.72 6.63 -1.96
CA SER A 132 -10.74 8.10 -1.86
C SER A 132 -12.17 8.69 -1.88
N ARG A 133 -13.13 7.98 -2.46
CA ARG A 133 -14.55 8.38 -2.47
C ARG A 133 -15.32 7.70 -1.36
N ASP A 134 -15.12 6.39 -1.24
CA ASP A 134 -16.06 5.51 -0.55
C ASP A 134 -15.57 5.02 0.81
N ALA A 135 -14.31 5.19 1.22
CA ALA A 135 -13.86 4.72 2.54
C ALA A 135 -14.73 5.32 3.66
N ASP A 136 -15.01 4.53 4.71
CA ASP A 136 -15.84 5.00 5.83
C ASP A 136 -15.01 5.82 6.80
N ASP A 137 -13.79 5.35 7.11
CA ASP A 137 -12.83 6.09 7.93
C ASP A 137 -12.23 7.28 7.14
N PRO A 138 -12.31 8.50 7.69
CA PRO A 138 -11.84 9.71 7.00
C PRO A 138 -10.32 9.74 6.79
N ASP A 139 -9.53 9.11 7.66
CA ASP A 139 -8.07 9.12 7.54
C ASP A 139 -7.61 8.12 6.47
N LEU A 140 -8.26 6.96 6.36
CA LEU A 140 -8.05 6.04 5.25
C LEU A 140 -8.49 6.64 3.91
N LYS A 141 -9.59 7.39 3.89
CA LYS A 141 -10.03 8.15 2.72
C LYS A 141 -8.99 9.18 2.29
N ALA A 142 -8.48 9.95 3.25
CA ALA A 142 -7.45 10.97 3.01
C ALA A 142 -6.14 10.35 2.51
N PHE A 143 -5.70 9.25 3.13
CA PHE A 143 -4.53 8.48 2.68
C PHE A 143 -4.68 8.04 1.22
N ALA A 144 -5.85 7.47 0.87
CA ALA A 144 -6.11 7.02 -0.50
C ALA A 144 -6.07 8.19 -1.50
N ALA A 145 -6.73 9.31 -1.19
CA ALA A 145 -6.74 10.50 -2.02
C ALA A 145 -5.34 11.11 -2.21
N LYS A 146 -4.54 11.15 -1.14
CA LYS A 146 -3.17 11.67 -1.14
C LYS A 146 -2.22 10.82 -1.99
N THR A 147 -2.39 9.50 -1.98
CA THR A 147 -1.48 8.56 -2.64
C THR A 147 -1.80 8.38 -4.13
N LEU A 148 -3.06 8.55 -4.52
CA LEU A 148 -3.54 8.30 -5.88
C LEU A 148 -2.74 9.03 -6.98
N PRO A 149 -2.38 10.32 -6.86
CA PRO A 149 -1.59 11.00 -7.91
C PRO A 149 -0.23 10.35 -8.17
N THR A 150 0.43 9.82 -7.13
CA THR A 150 1.72 9.13 -7.26
C THR A 150 1.56 7.84 -8.05
N LEU A 151 0.53 7.04 -7.77
CA LEU A 151 0.24 5.81 -8.51
C LEU A 151 -0.02 6.10 -9.99
N GLN A 152 -0.77 7.17 -10.29
CA GLN A 152 -1.02 7.59 -11.66
C GLN A 152 0.28 8.01 -12.37
N ALA A 153 1.13 8.79 -11.70
CA ALA A 153 2.42 9.21 -12.24
C ALA A 153 3.35 8.03 -12.51
N HIS A 154 3.41 7.04 -11.62
CA HIS A 154 4.19 5.82 -11.83
C HIS A 154 3.70 5.03 -13.03
N LYS A 155 2.37 4.87 -13.19
CA LYS A 155 1.79 4.20 -14.35
C LYS A 155 2.12 4.92 -15.66
N ASP A 156 2.03 6.25 -15.67
CA ASP A 156 2.35 7.05 -16.85
C ASP A 156 3.84 6.95 -17.21
N HIS A 157 4.72 6.89 -16.20
CA HIS A 157 6.15 6.64 -16.39
C HIS A 157 6.39 5.26 -17.02
N ALA A 158 5.76 4.21 -16.50
CA ALA A 158 5.84 2.86 -17.06
C ALA A 158 5.36 2.80 -18.52
N ASP A 159 4.27 3.50 -18.85
CA ASP A 159 3.76 3.62 -20.22
C ASP A 159 4.78 4.33 -21.14
N GLY A 160 5.50 5.32 -20.62
CA GLY A 160 6.61 5.98 -21.31
C GLY A 160 7.77 5.02 -21.60
N LEU A 161 8.23 4.28 -20.58
CA LEU A 161 9.29 3.29 -20.72
C LEU A 161 8.92 2.20 -21.73
N LYS A 162 7.68 1.71 -21.70
CA LYS A 162 7.18 0.73 -22.66
C LYS A 162 7.25 1.21 -24.11
N LYS A 163 6.96 2.50 -24.34
CA LYS A 163 7.05 3.10 -25.67
C LYS A 163 8.51 3.23 -26.13
N ALA A 164 9.41 3.57 -25.21
CA ALA A 164 10.84 3.67 -25.51
C ALA A 164 11.44 2.30 -25.88
N MET A 165 11.06 1.21 -25.21
CA MET A 165 11.54 -0.15 -25.52
C MET A 165 11.10 -0.70 -26.88
N LYS A 166 10.09 -0.10 -27.51
CA LYS A 166 9.58 -0.52 -28.84
C LYS A 166 10.28 0.20 -30.00
N ARG A 167 11.07 1.23 -29.71
CA ARG A 167 11.84 1.98 -30.70
C ARG A 167 13.19 1.32 -30.90
#